data_AF-A0A9Q0JYY7-F1
#
_entry.id   AF-A0A9Q0JYY7-F1
#
_cell.length_a   1.000
_cell.length_b   1.000
_cell.length_c   1.000
_cell.angle_alpha   90.00
_cell.angle_beta   90.00
_cell.angle_gamma   90.00
#
_symmetry.space_group_name_H-M   'P 1'
#
loop_
_entity.id
_entity.type
_entity.pdbx_description
1 polymer ?
#
loop_
_entity_poly.entity_id
_entity_poly.type
_entity_poly.pdbx_seq_one_letter_code
_entity_poly.pdbx_strand_id
1 'polypeptide(L)'
;MSFADTGYLEEEEYLYLNPYTNPEGSGASSSTFSSCSQGHRSSLSLETSEGGIICLVCFCNLISNPTSPSVHVIYALSQLSQAISQPAFLRNLRTFHAHLLISPLVQALSSFDDEAIAQHTIDLVSDLCDSDDPSVCCDFVVRIADRLSSAALVWSRRQVYPLHCLGVLLNRQVDNPTSQIKNRRAFIANLVTGLQLPR
;
A
#
# COMPACT_ATOMS: atom_id res chain seq x y z
N MET A 1 -2.81 14.05 77.53
CA MET A 1 -1.91 15.21 77.75
C MET A 1 -0.50 14.64 77.82
N SER A 2 0.50 15.05 77.07
CA SER A 2 0.68 16.17 76.14
C SER A 2 2.05 15.96 75.48
N PHE A 3 2.12 16.19 74.16
CA PHE A 3 3.20 16.79 73.34
C PHE A 3 4.69 16.38 73.59
N ALA A 4 5.38 15.85 72.57
CA ALA A 4 6.07 16.57 71.47
C ALA A 4 7.39 17.21 71.94
N ASP A 5 8.46 17.38 71.18
CA ASP A 5 8.74 17.31 69.74
C ASP A 5 10.29 17.35 69.58
N THR A 6 10.74 17.31 68.34
CA THR A 6 12.01 17.78 67.76
C THR A 6 12.96 16.71 67.25
N GLY A 7 12.90 16.52 65.93
CA GLY A 7 13.90 15.88 65.09
C GLY A 7 13.59 16.14 63.63
N TYR A 8 14.09 17.27 63.10
CA TYR A 8 14.17 17.59 61.67
C TYR A 8 14.90 16.48 60.89
N LEU A 9 14.44 16.14 59.68
CA LEU A 9 15.11 16.48 58.42
C LEU A 9 14.38 15.83 57.22
N GLU A 10 14.36 16.61 56.14
CA GLU A 10 13.63 16.46 54.88
C GLU A 10 14.26 15.41 53.94
N GLU A 11 13.59 15.20 52.79
CA GLU A 11 14.00 14.46 51.58
C GLU A 11 13.62 12.97 51.52
N GLU A 12 12.41 12.64 51.04
CA GLU A 12 12.19 11.45 50.18
C GLU A 12 10.77 11.31 49.57
N GLU A 13 10.01 12.39 49.36
CA GLU A 13 8.67 12.31 48.74
C GLU A 13 8.73 12.43 47.20
N TYR A 14 9.45 11.50 46.55
CA TYR A 14 9.47 11.33 45.09
C TYR A 14 9.09 9.89 44.65
N LEU A 15 8.36 9.15 45.50
CA LEU A 15 7.98 7.75 45.24
C LEU A 15 6.50 7.52 44.85
N TYR A 16 5.72 8.57 44.62
CA TYR A 16 4.41 8.42 43.97
C TYR A 16 4.56 8.58 42.47
N LEU A 17 4.94 7.51 41.75
CA LEU A 17 4.61 7.24 40.33
C LEU A 17 5.36 6.00 39.81
N ASN A 18 5.18 4.81 40.41
CA ASN A 18 5.38 3.57 39.65
C ASN A 18 4.70 2.34 40.30
N PRO A 19 3.57 1.84 39.79
CA PRO A 19 3.04 0.55 40.19
C PRO A 19 3.33 -0.49 39.09
N TYR A 20 4.58 -0.97 39.02
CA TYR A 20 4.89 -2.24 38.36
C TYR A 20 5.86 -3.04 39.21
N THR A 21 5.31 -3.74 40.19
CA THR A 21 5.89 -4.99 40.70
C THR A 21 4.76 -5.85 41.24
N ASN A 22 4.45 -6.93 40.54
CA ASN A 22 4.15 -8.22 41.17
C ASN A 22 4.34 -9.38 40.19
N PRO A 23 4.65 -10.58 40.72
CA PRO A 23 5.36 -11.64 40.03
C PRO A 23 4.43 -12.78 39.56
N GLU A 24 4.93 -13.56 38.61
CA GLU A 24 4.56 -14.94 38.26
C GLU A 24 3.08 -15.28 37.94
N GLY A 25 2.88 -15.76 36.71
CA GLY A 25 1.86 -16.78 36.41
C GLY A 25 0.64 -16.30 35.65
N SER A 26 0.73 -16.32 34.31
CA SER A 26 -0.26 -16.90 33.37
C SER A 26 0.03 -16.38 31.97
N GLY A 27 0.15 -17.29 31.01
CA GLY A 27 0.54 -17.01 29.63
C GLY A 27 -0.39 -16.02 28.93
N ALA A 28 -0.01 -14.75 28.95
CA ALA A 28 -0.33 -13.83 27.88
C ALA A 28 0.74 -14.06 26.81
N SER A 29 0.36 -14.69 25.70
CA SER A 29 1.13 -14.58 24.46
C SER A 29 1.21 -13.09 24.12
N SER A 30 2.26 -12.43 24.59
CA SER A 30 2.78 -11.22 23.97
C SER A 30 2.91 -11.57 22.51
N SER A 31 1.97 -11.09 21.68
CA SER A 31 2.15 -11.05 20.25
C SER A 31 3.31 -10.08 20.03
N THR A 32 4.52 -10.62 20.13
CA THR A 32 5.72 -9.95 19.65
C THR A 32 5.37 -9.56 18.22
N PHE A 33 5.29 -8.25 17.97
CA PHE A 33 5.17 -7.70 16.63
C PHE A 33 6.43 -8.14 15.89
N SER A 34 6.42 -9.36 15.35
CA SER A 34 7.59 -9.99 14.77
C SER A 34 7.97 -9.16 13.57
N SER A 35 9.13 -8.51 13.58
CA SER A 35 9.61 -7.80 12.39
C SER A 35 9.88 -8.80 11.29
N CYS A 36 9.72 -8.40 10.03
CA CYS A 36 10.18 -9.24 8.93
C CYS A 36 11.70 -9.40 8.99
N SER A 37 12.27 -10.29 8.16
CA SER A 37 13.72 -10.52 8.11
C SER A 37 14.56 -9.29 7.74
N GLN A 38 13.92 -8.22 7.24
CA GLN A 38 14.52 -6.93 6.92
C GLN A 38 14.27 -5.85 8.00
N GLY A 39 13.69 -6.20 9.14
CA GLY A 39 13.44 -5.28 10.25
C GLY A 39 12.21 -4.39 10.10
N HIS A 40 11.37 -4.59 9.08
CA HIS A 40 10.12 -3.84 8.94
C HIS A 40 9.07 -4.31 9.96
N ARG A 41 8.22 -3.39 10.43
CA ARG A 41 7.05 -3.71 11.25
C ARG A 41 6.04 -4.57 10.46
N SER A 42 5.55 -5.64 11.08
CA SER A 42 4.53 -6.54 10.50
C SER A 42 3.09 -6.04 10.73
N SER A 43 2.85 -4.73 10.67
CA SER A 43 1.49 -4.19 10.82
C SER A 43 0.52 -4.69 9.74
N LEU A 44 1.06 -5.16 8.61
CA LEU A 44 0.37 -6.01 7.65
C LEU A 44 1.34 -6.99 7.01
N SER A 45 1.12 -8.26 7.33
CA SER A 45 1.89 -9.39 6.85
C SER A 45 0.99 -10.28 6.03
N LEU A 46 1.43 -10.58 4.81
CA LEU A 46 0.80 -11.55 3.92
C LEU A 46 1.33 -12.92 4.29
N GLU A 47 0.49 -13.76 4.88
CA GLU A 47 0.78 -15.19 4.98
C GLU A 47 0.78 -15.78 3.58
N THR A 48 1.80 -16.56 3.26
CA THR A 48 1.94 -17.17 1.95
C THR A 48 1.44 -18.61 1.98
N SER A 49 0.95 -19.11 0.85
CA SER A 49 0.45 -20.49 0.72
C SER A 49 1.50 -21.55 1.09
N GLU A 50 2.78 -21.23 0.90
CA GLU A 50 3.92 -22.08 1.25
C GLU A 50 4.37 -21.94 2.72
N GLY A 51 3.58 -21.29 3.58
CA GLY A 51 3.87 -21.14 5.01
C GLY A 51 4.88 -20.04 5.36
N GLY A 52 5.14 -19.12 4.44
CA GLY A 52 5.99 -17.95 4.65
C GLY A 52 5.20 -16.69 5.00
N ILE A 53 5.91 -15.59 5.24
CA ILE A 53 5.30 -14.27 5.49
C ILE A 53 5.99 -13.20 4.65
N ILE A 54 5.22 -12.36 3.96
CA ILE A 54 5.69 -11.18 3.23
C ILE A 54 5.06 -9.94 3.87
N CYS A 55 5.85 -9.08 4.52
CA CYS A 55 5.33 -7.80 4.99
C CYS A 55 5.03 -6.86 3.81
N LEU A 56 4.07 -5.95 3.98
CA LEU A 56 3.62 -5.05 2.91
C LEU A 56 4.74 -4.17 2.34
N VAL A 57 5.72 -3.76 3.16
CA VAL A 57 6.88 -2.98 2.68
C VAL A 57 7.78 -3.82 1.77
N CYS A 58 8.05 -5.08 2.13
CA CYS A 58 8.81 -5.99 1.28
C CYS A 58 8.07 -6.29 -0.03
N PHE A 59 6.74 -6.45 0.04
CA PHE A 59 5.89 -6.56 -1.14
C PHE A 59 6.07 -5.34 -2.05
N CYS A 60 5.94 -4.12 -1.52
CA CYS A 60 6.09 -2.88 -2.30
C CYS A 60 7.46 -2.78 -2.97
N ASN A 61 8.54 -3.11 -2.24
CA ASN A 61 9.90 -3.10 -2.78
C ASN A 61 10.06 -4.12 -3.92
N LEU A 62 9.50 -5.31 -3.76
CA LEU A 62 9.56 -6.37 -4.76
C LEU A 62 8.87 -5.94 -6.07
N ILE A 63 7.64 -5.43 -5.99
CA ILE A 63 6.85 -5.04 -7.18
C ILE A 63 7.28 -3.69 -7.78
N SER A 64 8.00 -2.85 -7.04
CA SER A 64 8.49 -1.57 -7.57
C SER A 64 9.84 -1.71 -8.29
N ASN A 65 10.56 -2.80 -8.09
CA ASN A 65 11.87 -3.02 -8.66
C ASN A 65 11.77 -3.73 -10.03
N PRO A 66 12.11 -3.07 -11.16
CA PRO A 66 12.05 -3.67 -12.49
C PRO A 66 13.02 -4.84 -12.71
N THR A 67 14.02 -5.01 -11.84
CA THR A 67 14.98 -6.14 -11.91
C THR A 67 14.53 -7.35 -11.10
N SER A 68 13.42 -7.24 -10.36
CA SER A 68 12.85 -8.37 -9.63
C SER A 68 12.44 -9.50 -10.59
N PRO A 69 12.74 -10.78 -10.27
CA PRO A 69 12.29 -11.90 -11.08
C PRO A 69 10.76 -11.93 -11.21
N SER A 70 10.23 -12.02 -12.43
CA SER A 70 8.77 -12.00 -12.69
C SER A 70 8.01 -13.05 -11.87
N VAL A 71 8.58 -14.25 -11.70
CA VAL A 71 7.97 -15.32 -10.91
C VAL A 71 7.70 -14.91 -9.45
N HIS A 72 8.60 -14.14 -8.83
CA HIS A 72 8.40 -13.66 -7.46
C HIS A 72 7.38 -12.53 -7.40
N VAL A 73 7.36 -11.66 -8.41
CA VAL A 73 6.38 -10.56 -8.52
C VAL A 73 4.97 -11.13 -8.69
N ILE A 74 4.78 -12.06 -9.62
CA ILE A 74 3.50 -12.75 -9.85
C ILE A 74 3.05 -13.47 -8.59
N TYR A 75 3.94 -14.23 -7.95
CA TYR A 75 3.62 -14.91 -6.70
C TYR A 75 3.19 -13.94 -5.61
N ALA A 76 3.92 -12.84 -5.40
CA ALA A 76 3.57 -11.85 -4.40
C ALA A 76 2.22 -11.18 -4.68
N LEU A 77 1.93 -10.85 -5.95
CA LEU A 77 0.64 -10.32 -6.37
C LEU A 77 -0.49 -11.33 -6.13
N SER A 78 -0.25 -12.62 -6.39
CA SER A 78 -1.24 -13.67 -6.13
C SER A 78 -1.51 -13.83 -4.63
N GLN A 79 -0.48 -13.75 -3.78
CA GLN A 79 -0.66 -13.79 -2.33
C GLN A 79 -1.46 -12.60 -1.82
N LEU A 80 -1.22 -11.39 -2.35
CA LEU A 80 -2.02 -10.22 -1.99
C LEU A 80 -3.47 -10.37 -2.47
N SER A 81 -3.69 -10.85 -3.71
CA SER A 81 -5.03 -11.11 -4.27
C SER A 81 -5.83 -12.10 -3.40
N GLN A 82 -5.17 -13.17 -2.94
CA GLN A 82 -5.78 -14.12 -2.02
C GLN A 82 -6.09 -13.49 -0.66
N ALA A 83 -5.19 -12.67 -0.12
CA ALA A 83 -5.39 -12.00 1.17
C ALA A 83 -6.57 -11.00 1.11
N ILE A 84 -6.69 -10.20 0.04
CA ILE A 84 -7.80 -9.26 -0.11
C ILE A 84 -9.15 -9.93 -0.38
N SER A 85 -9.16 -11.20 -0.82
CA SER A 85 -10.40 -11.99 -0.89
C SER A 85 -11.02 -12.22 0.50
N GLN A 86 -10.25 -12.02 1.59
CA GLN A 86 -10.75 -12.05 2.94
C GLN A 86 -11.27 -10.65 3.35
N PRO A 87 -12.57 -10.49 3.67
CA PRO A 87 -13.16 -9.17 3.93
C PRO A 87 -12.50 -8.40 5.09
N ALA A 88 -12.06 -9.10 6.13
CA ALA A 88 -11.40 -8.47 7.28
C ALA A 88 -10.04 -7.88 6.92
N PHE A 89 -9.25 -8.61 6.12
CA PHE A 89 -7.96 -8.14 5.62
C PHE A 89 -8.14 -6.95 4.68
N LEU A 90 -9.05 -7.07 3.70
CA LEU A 90 -9.34 -6.00 2.75
C LEU A 90 -9.80 -4.71 3.44
N ARG A 91 -10.67 -4.81 4.43
CA ARG A 91 -11.11 -3.65 5.22
C ARG A 91 -9.92 -2.97 5.90
N ASN A 92 -9.07 -3.72 6.60
CA ASN A 92 -7.89 -3.16 7.26
C ASN A 92 -6.91 -2.53 6.25
N LEU A 93 -6.69 -3.19 5.12
CA LEU A 93 -5.83 -2.69 4.05
C LEU A 93 -6.36 -1.36 3.50
N ARG A 94 -7.66 -1.30 3.17
CA ARG A 94 -8.31 -0.09 2.65
C ARG A 94 -8.26 1.06 3.65
N THR A 95 -8.58 0.82 4.91
CA THR A 95 -8.65 1.86 5.94
C THR A 95 -7.29 2.46 6.30
N PHE A 96 -6.22 1.65 6.34
CA PHE A 96 -4.96 2.09 6.93
C PHE A 96 -3.78 2.13 5.95
N HIS A 97 -3.85 1.43 4.82
CA HIS A 97 -2.67 1.12 4.01
C HIS A 97 -2.87 1.23 2.49
N ALA A 98 -4.06 1.59 1.99
CA ALA A 98 -4.34 1.69 0.55
C ALA A 98 -3.34 2.62 -0.17
N HIS A 99 -3.10 3.81 0.38
CA HIS A 99 -2.19 4.79 -0.24
C HIS A 99 -0.74 4.31 -0.32
N LEU A 100 -0.31 3.38 0.53
CA LEU A 100 1.03 2.79 0.48
C LEU A 100 1.21 1.89 -0.77
N LEU A 101 0.12 1.35 -1.31
CA LEU A 101 0.13 0.49 -2.49
C LEU A 101 0.02 1.25 -3.81
N ILE A 102 -0.42 2.51 -3.80
CA ILE A 102 -0.70 3.27 -5.03
C ILE A 102 0.55 3.40 -5.90
N SER A 103 1.62 3.99 -5.35
CA SER A 103 2.85 4.21 -6.14
C SER A 103 3.51 2.90 -6.57
N PRO A 104 3.64 1.86 -5.72
CA PRO A 104 4.19 0.57 -6.12
C PRO A 104 3.42 -0.12 -7.25
N LEU A 105 2.09 -0.15 -7.19
CA LEU A 105 1.26 -0.80 -8.23
C LEU A 105 1.32 -0.02 -9.55
N VAL A 106 1.26 1.31 -9.51
CA VAL A 106 1.41 2.15 -10.72
C VAL A 106 2.80 1.98 -11.35
N GLN A 107 3.84 1.86 -10.52
CA GLN A 107 5.19 1.59 -10.99
C GLN A 107 5.28 0.19 -11.63
N ALA A 108 4.69 -0.84 -11.01
CA ALA A 108 4.67 -2.21 -11.56
C ALA A 108 4.04 -2.23 -12.96
N LEU A 109 2.89 -1.58 -13.16
CA LEU A 109 2.22 -1.46 -14.48
C LEU A 109 3.13 -0.87 -15.56
N SER A 110 4.00 0.05 -15.17
CA SER A 110 4.84 0.79 -16.12
C SER A 110 6.24 0.18 -16.32
N SER A 111 6.63 -0.77 -15.47
CA SER A 111 8.02 -1.25 -15.36
C SER A 111 8.21 -2.64 -15.95
N PHE A 112 7.24 -3.53 -15.75
CA PHE A 112 7.27 -4.89 -16.29
C PHE A 112 6.68 -4.93 -17.70
N ASP A 113 7.27 -5.76 -18.57
CA ASP A 113 6.73 -6.08 -19.89
C ASP A 113 6.12 -7.50 -19.87
N ASP A 114 5.26 -7.73 -18.88
CA ASP A 114 4.67 -9.04 -18.59
C ASP A 114 3.16 -8.86 -18.41
N GLU A 115 2.39 -9.54 -19.25
CA GLU A 115 0.93 -9.44 -19.29
C GLU A 115 0.28 -10.00 -18.02
N ALA A 116 0.83 -11.06 -17.43
CA ALA A 116 0.28 -11.65 -16.22
C ALA A 116 0.49 -10.69 -15.03
N ILE A 117 1.68 -10.10 -14.90
CA ILE A 117 1.94 -9.06 -13.88
C ILE A 117 0.97 -7.90 -14.06
N ALA A 118 0.78 -7.43 -15.28
CA ALA A 118 -0.13 -6.34 -15.58
C ALA A 118 -1.56 -6.67 -15.17
N GLN A 119 -2.08 -7.83 -15.58
CA GLN A 119 -3.44 -8.28 -15.27
C GLN A 119 -3.66 -8.37 -13.76
N HIS A 120 -2.80 -9.09 -13.04
CA HIS A 120 -2.88 -9.18 -11.58
C HIS A 120 -2.83 -7.81 -10.91
N THR A 121 -2.03 -6.89 -11.43
CA THR A 121 -1.93 -5.53 -10.89
C THR A 121 -3.21 -4.72 -11.16
N ILE A 122 -3.80 -4.84 -12.35
CA ILE A 122 -5.07 -4.17 -12.72
C ILE A 122 -6.22 -4.67 -11.85
N ASP A 123 -6.30 -5.98 -11.62
CA ASP A 123 -7.33 -6.59 -10.79
C ASP A 123 -7.20 -6.11 -9.33
N LEU A 124 -5.98 -6.09 -8.78
CA LEU A 124 -5.71 -5.55 -7.44
C LEU A 124 -6.06 -4.05 -7.33
N VAL A 125 -5.70 -3.24 -8.32
CA VAL A 125 -6.04 -1.81 -8.34
C VAL A 125 -7.56 -1.64 -8.35
N SER A 126 -8.26 -2.43 -9.16
CA SER A 126 -9.71 -2.45 -9.24
C SER A 126 -10.36 -2.81 -7.89
N ASP A 127 -9.88 -3.87 -7.25
CA ASP A 127 -10.36 -4.29 -5.93
C ASP A 127 -10.05 -3.25 -4.84
N LEU A 128 -8.95 -2.52 -4.94
CA LEU A 128 -8.67 -1.42 -4.00
C LEU A 128 -9.60 -0.22 -4.22
N CYS A 129 -10.01 0.03 -5.46
CA CYS A 129 -10.88 1.13 -5.85
C CYS A 129 -12.35 0.92 -5.49
N ASP A 130 -12.80 -0.32 -5.27
CA ASP A 130 -14.18 -0.64 -4.85
C ASP A 130 -14.42 -0.32 -3.35
N SER A 131 -13.73 0.69 -2.81
CA SER A 131 -13.90 1.17 -1.44
C SER A 131 -14.89 2.33 -1.38
N ASP A 132 -15.53 2.54 -0.23
CA ASP A 132 -16.43 3.69 -0.01
C ASP A 132 -15.67 5.04 -0.03
N ASP A 133 -14.34 5.02 0.04
CA ASP A 133 -13.49 6.19 -0.11
C ASP A 133 -13.09 6.40 -1.59
N PRO A 134 -13.64 7.42 -2.28
CA PRO A 134 -13.27 7.70 -3.66
C PRO A 134 -11.82 8.20 -3.79
N SER A 135 -11.17 8.62 -2.70
CA SER A 135 -9.82 9.20 -2.72
C SER A 135 -8.78 8.24 -3.30
N VAL A 136 -8.88 6.95 -2.97
CA VAL A 136 -7.95 5.91 -3.44
C VAL A 136 -8.03 5.76 -4.95
N CYS A 137 -9.26 5.65 -5.49
CA CYS A 137 -9.49 5.54 -6.93
C CYS A 137 -9.06 6.80 -7.68
N CYS A 138 -9.36 7.98 -7.12
CA CYS A 138 -8.91 9.27 -7.63
C CYS A 138 -7.39 9.35 -7.71
N ASP A 139 -6.68 8.96 -6.64
CA ASP A 139 -5.22 8.97 -6.60
C ASP A 139 -4.62 8.01 -7.62
N PHE A 140 -5.19 6.82 -7.83
CA PHE A 140 -4.77 5.92 -8.90
C PHE A 140 -4.92 6.57 -10.28
N VAL A 141 -6.09 7.16 -10.58
CA VAL A 141 -6.36 7.85 -11.85
C VAL A 141 -5.34 8.97 -12.08
N VAL A 142 -5.11 9.83 -11.09
CA VAL A 142 -4.15 10.93 -11.18
C VAL A 142 -2.74 10.42 -11.43
N ARG A 143 -2.28 9.42 -10.67
CA ARG A 143 -0.92 8.88 -10.80
C ARG A 143 -0.69 8.18 -12.14
N ILE A 144 -1.67 7.43 -12.63
CA ILE A 144 -1.59 6.76 -13.93
C ILE A 144 -1.62 7.80 -15.05
N ALA A 145 -2.50 8.80 -14.99
CA ALA A 145 -2.57 9.87 -15.97
C ALA A 145 -1.29 10.71 -16.01
N ASP A 146 -0.70 11.04 -14.86
CA ASP A 146 0.59 11.73 -14.77
C ASP A 146 1.70 10.91 -15.43
N ARG A 147 1.72 9.59 -15.20
CA ARG A 147 2.71 8.69 -15.79
C ARG A 147 2.59 8.66 -17.32
N LEU A 148 1.37 8.57 -17.86
CA LEU A 148 1.10 8.63 -19.30
C LEU A 148 1.39 10.03 -19.88
N SER A 149 1.23 11.08 -19.10
CA SER A 149 1.50 12.47 -19.50
C SER A 149 2.99 12.82 -19.55
N SER A 150 3.86 12.05 -18.88
CA SER A 150 5.27 12.40 -18.71
C SER A 150 6.13 12.33 -19.98
N ALA A 151 5.60 11.85 -21.12
CA ALA A 151 6.29 11.73 -22.42
C ALA A 151 7.64 10.98 -22.40
N ALA A 152 8.05 10.43 -21.26
CA ALA A 152 9.37 9.82 -21.04
C ALA A 152 9.51 8.42 -21.66
N LEU A 153 8.43 7.87 -22.20
CA LEU A 153 8.39 6.55 -22.80
C LEU A 153 7.81 6.72 -24.20
N VAL A 154 8.63 6.44 -25.22
CA VAL A 154 8.12 6.12 -26.56
C VAL A 154 7.02 5.07 -26.38
N TRP A 155 5.87 5.28 -27.01
CA TRP A 155 4.72 4.39 -26.89
C TRP A 155 5.13 2.95 -27.15
N SER A 156 5.13 2.18 -26.06
CA SER A 156 5.62 0.80 -25.99
C SER A 156 4.56 -0.06 -25.31
N ARG A 157 4.70 -1.38 -25.38
CA ARG A 157 3.80 -2.32 -24.70
C ARG A 157 3.61 -2.01 -23.22
N ARG A 158 4.65 -1.50 -22.55
CA ARG A 158 4.63 -1.08 -21.13
C ARG A 158 3.73 0.11 -20.84
N GLN A 159 3.36 0.92 -21.84
CA GLN A 159 2.38 1.99 -21.66
C GLN A 159 0.93 1.52 -21.90
N VAL A 160 0.75 0.36 -22.54
CA VAL A 160 -0.58 -0.20 -22.80
C VAL A 160 -1.23 -0.65 -21.49
N TYR A 161 -0.47 -1.25 -20.56
CA TYR A 161 -1.01 -1.68 -19.26
C TYR A 161 -1.53 -0.53 -18.38
N PRO A 162 -0.77 0.57 -18.13
CA PRO A 162 -1.31 1.71 -17.39
C PRO A 162 -2.45 2.38 -18.15
N LEU A 163 -2.42 2.45 -19.49
CA LEU A 163 -3.55 2.97 -20.27
C LEU A 163 -4.81 2.11 -20.10
N HIS A 164 -4.68 0.78 -20.16
CA HIS A 164 -5.78 -0.15 -19.97
C HIS A 164 -6.36 -0.02 -18.55
N CYS A 165 -5.49 0.00 -17.53
CA CYS A 165 -5.87 0.24 -16.14
C CYS A 165 -6.66 1.55 -15.99
N LEU A 166 -6.17 2.64 -16.58
CA LEU A 166 -6.88 3.91 -16.59
C LEU A 166 -8.28 3.77 -17.23
N GLY A 167 -8.38 3.09 -18.38
CA GLY A 167 -9.66 2.81 -19.03
C GLY A 167 -10.64 2.05 -18.13
N VAL A 168 -10.18 1.02 -17.42
CA VAL A 168 -10.98 0.26 -16.45
C VAL A 168 -11.50 1.16 -15.33
N LEU A 169 -10.63 1.99 -14.75
CA LEU A 169 -11.01 2.91 -13.66
C LEU A 169 -11.99 4.00 -14.12
N LEU A 170 -11.76 4.58 -15.29
CA LEU A 170 -12.64 5.60 -15.87
C LEU A 170 -14.03 5.04 -16.21
N ASN A 171 -14.11 3.76 -16.60
CA ASN A 171 -15.40 3.11 -16.87
C ASN A 171 -16.21 2.81 -15.60
N ARG A 172 -15.56 2.76 -14.44
CA ARG A 172 -16.20 2.52 -13.14
C ARG A 172 -16.68 3.80 -12.44
N GLN A 173 -16.04 4.94 -12.70
CA GLN A 173 -16.42 6.19 -12.06
C GLN A 173 -17.68 6.79 -12.70
N VAL A 174 -18.68 7.09 -11.86
CA VAL A 174 -19.93 7.75 -12.27
C VAL A 174 -19.73 9.28 -12.40
N ASP A 175 -18.80 9.85 -11.63
CA ASP A 175 -18.46 11.27 -11.63
C ASP A 175 -17.24 11.58 -12.51
N ASN A 176 -17.14 12.81 -13.02
CA ASN A 176 -16.15 13.25 -14.02
C ASN A 176 -14.68 13.06 -13.56
N PRO A 177 -14.02 11.94 -13.89
CA PRO A 177 -12.69 11.60 -13.37
C PRO A 177 -11.61 12.50 -13.97
N THR A 178 -11.90 12.99 -15.18
CA THR A 178 -10.98 13.77 -15.99
C THR A 178 -10.76 15.18 -15.45
N SER A 179 -11.58 15.62 -14.49
CA SER A 179 -11.44 16.90 -13.80
C SER A 179 -10.16 16.98 -12.96
N GLN A 180 -9.62 15.84 -12.52
CA GLN A 180 -8.45 15.77 -11.64
C GLN A 180 -7.12 15.68 -12.40
N ILE A 181 -7.16 15.46 -13.72
CA ILE A 181 -5.96 15.36 -14.55
C ILE A 181 -5.40 16.78 -14.77
N LYS A 182 -4.39 17.15 -13.98
CA LYS A 182 -3.79 18.50 -13.96
C LYS A 182 -3.32 18.99 -15.33
N ASN A 183 -2.78 18.11 -16.17
CA ASN A 183 -2.29 18.45 -17.50
C ASN A 183 -3.06 17.72 -18.62
N ARG A 184 -4.39 17.89 -18.62
CA ARG A 184 -5.29 17.26 -19.60
C ARG A 184 -4.87 17.48 -21.06
N ARG A 185 -4.31 18.64 -21.41
CA ARG A 185 -3.84 18.92 -22.78
C ARG A 185 -2.62 18.06 -23.15
N ALA A 186 -1.59 18.00 -22.30
CA ALA A 186 -0.42 17.16 -22.55
C ALA A 186 -0.80 15.68 -22.56
N PHE A 187 -1.68 15.28 -21.64
CA PHE A 187 -2.24 13.92 -21.60
C PHE A 187 -2.87 13.55 -22.95
N ILE A 188 -3.84 14.34 -23.45
CA ILE A 188 -4.52 14.09 -24.72
C ILE A 188 -3.52 14.12 -25.90
N ALA A 189 -2.61 15.09 -25.94
CA ALA A 189 -1.63 15.20 -27.01
C ALA A 189 -0.71 13.97 -27.07
N ASN A 190 -0.29 13.45 -25.92
CA ASN A 190 0.50 12.23 -25.83
C ASN A 190 -0.29 10.99 -26.24
N LEU A 191 -1.56 10.88 -25.83
CA LEU A 191 -2.46 9.80 -26.28
C LEU A 191 -2.62 9.79 -27.80
N VAL A 192 -2.98 10.94 -28.40
CA VAL A 192 -3.17 11.07 -29.85
C VAL A 192 -1.90 10.70 -30.61
N THR A 193 -0.76 11.22 -30.16
CA THR A 193 0.54 10.95 -30.78
C THR A 193 0.92 9.48 -30.67
N GLY A 194 0.66 8.86 -29.53
CA GLY A 194 1.07 7.51 -29.23
C GLY A 194 0.23 6.39 -29.80
N LEU A 195 -1.08 6.57 -29.73
CA LEU A 195 -2.06 5.66 -30.31
C LEU A 195 -2.23 5.88 -31.82
N GLN A 196 -1.49 6.84 -32.40
CA GLN A 196 -1.55 7.20 -33.81
C GLN A 196 -2.99 7.53 -34.25
N LEU A 197 -3.75 8.19 -33.38
CA LEU A 197 -5.14 8.55 -33.68
C LEU A 197 -5.18 9.64 -34.76
N PRO A 198 -6.16 9.61 -35.66
CA PRO A 198 -6.34 10.69 -36.62
C PRO A 198 -6.56 12.00 -35.86
N ARG A 199 -5.84 13.04 -36.28
CA ARG A 199 -5.94 14.40 -35.73
C ARG A 199 -7.16 15.11 -36.26
#